data_AF-M2QV15-F1
#
_entry.id   AF-M2QV15-F1
#
_cell.length_a   1.000
_cell.length_b   1.000
_cell.length_c   1.000
_cell.angle_alpha   90.00
_cell.angle_beta   90.00
_cell.angle_gamma   90.00
#
_symmetry.space_group_name_H-M   'P 1'
#
loop_
_entity.id
_entity.type
_entity.pdbx_description
1 polymer ?
#
loop_
_entity_poly.entity_id
_entity_poly.type
_entity_poly.pdbx_seq_one_letter_code
_entity_poly.pdbx_strand_id
1 'polypeptide(L)'
;RKSKQKDSDPNDSSSSSTSPSPNVIELSDSSDEKSTRISTKHLPGWISSTKWKIFIATYEKWVGQQPKPFSIETYDSIKAMQDIYDLMYGAAYPREIDTDDPIFIVAEQWAAEYRHGFTSISYIMLEAYFRLAQDGRDYKIMDNRTYFARAMLKNGQFLYEHNTGTLDDPVLSGAARSVWVARAFAHHLSRTAWALDVPGWVNEAPPLGALILAMTA
;
A
#
# COMPACT_ATOMS: atom_id res chain seq x y z
N ARG A 1 25.70 -55.48 -64.47
CA ARG A 1 24.37 -55.27 -65.08
C ARG A 1 24.16 -53.75 -65.18
N LYS A 2 23.84 -53.25 -66.38
CA LYS A 2 23.60 -51.85 -66.82
C LYS A 2 22.56 -51.12 -65.91
N SER A 3 22.43 -49.79 -65.75
CA SER A 3 23.04 -48.58 -66.33
C SER A 3 22.46 -47.30 -65.65
N LYS A 4 23.34 -46.32 -65.34
CA LYS A 4 23.24 -44.82 -65.41
C LYS A 4 22.04 -44.01 -64.83
N GLN A 5 22.36 -43.04 -63.94
CA GLN A 5 22.36 -41.54 -64.07
C GLN A 5 20.96 -40.89 -63.94
N LYS A 6 20.75 -39.64 -63.48
CA LYS A 6 21.46 -38.59 -62.69
C LYS A 6 20.52 -37.36 -62.77
N ASP A 7 20.36 -36.59 -61.67
CA ASP A 7 19.80 -35.22 -61.56
C ASP A 7 18.30 -35.04 -61.95
N SER A 8 17.44 -34.18 -61.40
CA SER A 8 17.52 -32.99 -60.52
C SER A 8 16.08 -32.55 -60.14
N ASP A 9 15.87 -32.00 -58.94
CA ASP A 9 14.69 -31.23 -58.47
C ASP A 9 14.55 -29.86 -59.20
N PRO A 10 13.54 -28.96 -58.99
CA PRO A 10 12.52 -28.86 -57.91
C PRO A 10 11.09 -28.37 -58.31
N ASN A 11 10.21 -28.29 -57.29
CA ASN A 11 9.34 -27.15 -56.93
C ASN A 11 7.79 -27.28 -56.97
N ASP A 12 7.19 -26.86 -55.84
CA ASP A 12 5.86 -26.29 -55.55
C ASP A 12 4.54 -26.91 -56.06
N SER A 13 3.59 -27.16 -55.14
CA SER A 13 2.32 -26.41 -55.05
C SER A 13 1.29 -27.02 -54.07
N SER A 14 0.80 -26.16 -53.18
CA SER A 14 -0.55 -26.03 -52.60
C SER A 14 -1.52 -27.23 -52.52
N SER A 15 -2.09 -27.45 -51.32
CA SER A 15 -3.46 -27.96 -51.22
C SER A 15 -4.24 -27.24 -50.12
N SER A 16 -5.31 -26.57 -50.55
CA SER A 16 -6.36 -25.97 -49.75
C SER A 16 -7.36 -27.03 -49.29
N SER A 17 -7.82 -26.96 -48.04
CA SER A 17 -8.98 -27.72 -47.56
C SER A 17 -9.97 -26.77 -46.87
N THR A 18 -11.22 -26.87 -47.33
CA THR A 18 -12.36 -26.01 -47.04
C THR A 18 -13.17 -26.56 -45.85
N SER A 19 -13.67 -25.65 -45.01
CA SER A 19 -14.43 -25.86 -43.75
C SER A 19 -15.79 -26.57 -43.89
N PRO A 20 -16.39 -26.97 -42.74
CA PRO A 20 -17.79 -26.62 -42.47
C PRO A 20 -18.01 -25.88 -41.13
N SER A 21 -19.12 -25.15 -41.10
CA SER A 21 -19.54 -24.01 -40.26
C SER A 21 -19.67 -24.21 -38.74
N PRO A 22 -19.64 -23.10 -37.95
CA PRO A 22 -19.68 -23.12 -36.50
C PRO A 22 -21.10 -23.14 -35.92
N ASN A 23 -21.28 -23.94 -34.86
CA ASN A 23 -22.43 -23.87 -33.96
C ASN A 23 -22.45 -22.51 -33.23
N VAL A 24 -23.57 -21.81 -33.34
CA VAL A 24 -23.88 -20.63 -32.52
C VAL A 24 -24.14 -21.12 -31.10
N ILE A 25 -23.20 -20.83 -30.19
CA ILE A 25 -23.44 -20.92 -28.75
C ILE A 25 -24.07 -19.58 -28.35
N GLU A 26 -25.35 -19.65 -28.05
CA GLU A 26 -26.13 -18.57 -27.46
C GLU A 26 -25.54 -18.29 -26.06
N LEU A 27 -24.76 -17.20 -25.96
CA LEU A 27 -24.27 -16.67 -24.69
C LEU A 27 -25.48 -16.10 -23.95
N SER A 28 -25.98 -16.86 -22.97
CA SER A 28 -26.90 -16.37 -21.96
C SER A 28 -26.27 -15.16 -21.27
N ASP A 29 -26.92 -14.02 -21.46
CA ASP A 29 -26.62 -12.73 -20.85
C ASP A 29 -26.80 -12.84 -19.33
N SER A 30 -25.76 -13.23 -18.61
CA SER A 30 -25.70 -13.02 -17.16
C SER A 30 -25.37 -11.55 -16.95
N SER A 31 -26.40 -10.76 -16.67
CA SER A 31 -26.26 -9.40 -16.19
C SER A 31 -25.45 -9.41 -14.89
N ASP A 32 -24.14 -9.21 -15.01
CA ASP A 32 -23.28 -8.84 -13.90
C ASP A 32 -23.83 -7.53 -13.33
N GLU A 33 -24.54 -7.60 -12.20
CA GLU A 33 -24.77 -6.43 -11.36
C GLU A 33 -23.39 -5.87 -11.01
N LYS A 34 -23.03 -4.74 -11.64
CA LYS A 34 -21.84 -3.99 -11.26
C LYS A 34 -22.00 -3.60 -9.79
N SER A 35 -21.35 -4.36 -8.91
CA SER A 35 -21.21 -4.02 -7.50
C SER A 35 -20.81 -2.55 -7.39
N THR A 36 -21.73 -1.74 -6.87
CA THR A 36 -21.52 -0.29 -6.82
C THR A 36 -20.53 -0.02 -5.70
N ARG A 37 -19.29 0.36 -6.06
CA ARG A 37 -18.24 0.61 -5.07
C ARG A 37 -18.69 1.67 -4.06
N ILE A 38 -18.78 1.26 -2.79
CA ILE A 38 -19.10 2.15 -1.68
C ILE A 38 -17.99 3.21 -1.55
N SER A 39 -18.43 4.45 -1.38
CA SER A 39 -17.60 5.66 -1.38
C SER A 39 -18.22 6.72 -0.48
N THR A 40 -17.56 7.87 -0.31
CA THR A 40 -18.02 8.99 0.53
C THR A 40 -19.43 9.49 0.19
N LYS A 41 -19.95 9.24 -1.01
CA LYS A 41 -21.33 9.58 -1.41
C LYS A 41 -22.41 8.76 -0.70
N HIS A 42 -22.03 7.61 -0.14
CA HIS A 42 -22.91 6.70 0.57
C HIS A 42 -22.90 6.94 2.09
N LEU A 43 -22.11 7.91 2.55
CA LEU A 43 -22.12 8.31 3.96
C LEU A 43 -23.46 8.96 4.30
N PRO A 44 -23.92 8.85 5.56
CA PRO A 44 -25.11 9.54 6.00
C PRO A 44 -25.06 11.05 5.74
N GLY A 45 -26.17 11.63 5.28
CA GLY A 45 -26.21 13.03 4.81
C GLY A 45 -25.90 14.10 5.87
N TRP A 46 -25.92 13.75 7.15
CA TRP A 46 -25.53 14.64 8.25
C TRP A 46 -24.00 14.68 8.48
N ILE A 47 -23.24 13.77 7.87
CA ILE A 47 -21.78 13.78 7.92
C ILE A 47 -21.27 14.74 6.85
N SER A 48 -20.88 15.94 7.27
CA SER A 48 -20.24 16.90 6.38
C SER A 48 -18.82 16.46 6.00
N SER A 49 -18.32 16.93 4.86
CA SER A 49 -16.94 16.62 4.41
C SER A 49 -15.87 17.01 5.43
N THR A 50 -16.04 18.14 6.14
CA THR A 50 -15.10 18.58 7.18
C THR A 50 -15.12 17.62 8.37
N LYS A 51 -16.29 17.23 8.87
CA LYS A 51 -16.37 16.29 9.99
C LYS A 51 -15.85 14.90 9.56
N TRP A 52 -16.10 14.48 8.32
CA TRP A 52 -15.53 13.24 7.79
C TRP A 52 -14.00 13.24 7.80
N LYS A 53 -13.36 14.33 7.40
CA LYS A 53 -11.89 14.44 7.44
C LYS A 53 -11.34 14.31 8.87
N ILE A 54 -12.04 14.85 9.87
CA ILE A 54 -11.67 14.73 11.29
C ILE A 54 -11.84 13.28 11.76
N PHE A 55 -12.95 12.63 11.40
CA PHE A 55 -13.19 11.21 11.69
C PHE A 55 -12.05 10.34 11.15
N ILE A 56 -11.72 10.50 9.86
CA ILE A 56 -10.63 9.78 9.21
C ILE A 56 -9.27 10.07 9.86
N ALA A 57 -8.93 11.35 10.11
CA ALA A 57 -7.67 11.70 10.75
C ALA A 57 -7.53 11.05 12.14
N THR A 58 -8.61 11.01 12.90
CA THR A 58 -8.66 10.37 14.23
C THR A 58 -8.50 8.86 14.12
N TYR A 59 -9.16 8.23 13.15
CA TYR A 59 -9.03 6.81 12.91
C TYR A 59 -7.61 6.43 12.43
N GLU A 60 -7.03 7.18 11.51
CA GLU A 60 -5.67 6.96 11.02
C GLU A 60 -4.60 7.17 12.11
N LYS A 61 -4.84 8.11 13.05
CA LYS A 61 -4.01 8.26 14.25
C LYS A 61 -4.02 6.99 15.08
N TRP A 62 -5.20 6.45 15.37
CA TRP A 62 -5.35 5.20 16.11
C TRP A 62 -4.72 4.01 15.37
N VAL A 63 -4.94 3.87 14.06
CA VAL A 63 -4.32 2.84 13.22
C VAL A 63 -2.80 2.92 13.32
N GLY A 64 -2.23 4.13 13.19
CA GLY A 64 -0.79 4.36 13.28
C GLY A 64 -0.17 4.05 14.65
N GLN A 65 -0.98 4.01 15.72
CA GLN A 65 -0.55 3.68 17.07
C GLN A 65 -0.62 2.17 17.37
N GLN A 66 -1.25 1.36 16.51
CA GLN A 66 -1.36 -0.07 16.74
C GLN A 66 0.00 -0.78 16.64
N PRO A 67 0.25 -1.82 17.45
CA PRO A 67 1.48 -2.61 17.35
C PRO A 67 1.65 -3.30 15.98
N LYS A 68 0.53 -3.67 15.34
CA LYS A 68 0.47 -4.31 14.03
C LYS A 68 -0.43 -3.51 13.09
N PRO A 69 0.01 -2.33 12.62
CA PRO A 69 -0.86 -1.38 11.91
C PRO A 69 -1.36 -1.90 10.55
N PHE A 70 -0.68 -2.90 9.99
CA PHE A 70 -1.03 -3.58 8.73
C PHE A 70 -1.91 -4.81 8.91
N SER A 71 -2.20 -5.22 10.14
CA SER A 71 -2.94 -6.44 10.46
C SER A 71 -3.79 -6.20 11.70
N ILE A 72 -4.63 -5.17 11.62
CA ILE A 72 -5.61 -4.83 12.65
C ILE A 72 -6.83 -5.74 12.45
N GLU A 73 -7.30 -6.35 13.53
CA GLU A 73 -8.49 -7.19 13.49
C GLU A 73 -9.73 -6.33 13.25
N THR A 74 -10.66 -6.82 12.44
CA THR A 74 -11.90 -6.09 12.09
C THR A 74 -12.68 -5.64 13.33
N TYR A 75 -12.70 -6.49 14.37
CA TYR A 75 -13.35 -6.16 15.64
C TYR A 75 -12.75 -4.90 16.29
N ASP A 76 -11.42 -4.79 16.32
CA ASP A 76 -10.73 -3.62 16.90
C ASP A 76 -10.97 -2.37 16.07
N SER A 77 -10.98 -2.49 14.73
CA SER A 77 -11.34 -1.40 13.83
C SER A 77 -12.76 -0.89 14.09
N ILE A 78 -13.76 -1.78 14.16
CA ILE A 78 -15.16 -1.40 14.42
C ILE A 78 -15.28 -0.70 15.77
N LYS A 79 -14.68 -1.27 16.82
CA LYS A 79 -14.71 -0.67 18.16
C LYS A 79 -14.11 0.74 18.13
N ALA A 80 -12.96 0.91 17.48
CA ALA A 80 -12.31 2.21 17.42
C ALA A 80 -13.15 3.23 16.63
N MET A 81 -13.74 2.82 15.50
CA MET A 81 -14.64 3.66 14.71
C MET A 81 -15.91 4.03 15.48
N GLN A 82 -16.45 3.10 16.27
CA GLN A 82 -17.62 3.35 17.13
C GLN A 82 -17.31 4.39 18.20
N ASP A 83 -16.17 4.28 18.89
CA ASP A 83 -15.75 5.27 19.90
C ASP A 83 -15.64 6.69 19.29
N ILE A 84 -15.05 6.81 18.08
CA ILE A 84 -14.97 8.09 17.35
C ILE A 84 -16.37 8.56 16.94
N TYR A 85 -17.22 7.66 16.46
CA TYR A 85 -18.57 8.00 16.01
C TYR A 85 -19.42 8.53 17.16
N ASP A 86 -19.40 7.85 18.31
CA ASP A 86 -20.16 8.23 19.49
C ASP A 86 -19.74 9.60 20.00
N LEU A 87 -18.43 9.87 19.99
CA LEU A 87 -17.88 11.18 20.34
C LEU A 87 -18.36 12.30 19.41
N MET A 88 -18.38 12.06 18.10
CA MET A 88 -18.65 13.10 17.10
C MET A 88 -20.13 13.29 16.77
N TYR A 89 -20.91 12.22 16.86
CA TYR A 89 -22.28 12.15 16.32
C TYR A 89 -23.27 11.45 17.25
N GLY A 90 -22.83 10.56 18.14
CA GLY A 90 -23.70 9.64 18.88
C GLY A 90 -24.84 10.30 19.65
N ALA A 91 -24.63 11.49 20.20
CA ALA A 91 -25.67 12.24 20.92
C ALA A 91 -26.83 12.69 20.02
N ALA A 92 -26.56 13.02 18.76
CA ALA A 92 -27.56 13.53 17.81
C ALA A 92 -28.08 12.44 16.87
N TYR A 93 -27.24 11.46 16.55
CA TYR A 93 -27.52 10.40 15.59
C TYR A 93 -27.00 9.06 16.14
N PRO A 94 -27.72 8.41 17.06
CA PRO A 94 -27.34 7.10 17.57
C PRO A 94 -27.29 6.06 16.44
N ARG A 95 -26.19 5.31 16.36
CA ARG A 95 -25.96 4.26 15.37
C ARG A 95 -24.90 3.30 15.88
N GLU A 96 -25.08 2.02 15.57
CA GLU A 96 -24.07 0.97 15.72
C GLU A 96 -23.42 0.73 14.36
N ILE A 97 -22.08 0.75 14.33
CA ILE A 97 -21.28 0.49 13.13
C ILE A 97 -21.01 -1.01 13.02
N ASP A 98 -21.29 -1.58 11.86
CA ASP A 98 -20.93 -2.95 11.50
C ASP A 98 -20.04 -2.99 10.24
N THR A 99 -19.73 -4.18 9.74
CA THR A 99 -18.87 -4.37 8.56
C THR A 99 -19.49 -3.93 7.25
N ASP A 100 -20.83 -3.83 7.19
CA ASP A 100 -21.58 -3.45 6.00
C ASP A 100 -21.90 -1.94 6.00
N ASP A 101 -21.65 -1.25 7.11
CA ASP A 101 -21.84 0.19 7.26
C ASP A 101 -20.92 0.98 6.29
N PRO A 102 -21.46 1.92 5.50
CA PRO A 102 -20.66 2.81 4.67
C PRO A 102 -19.55 3.57 5.43
N ILE A 103 -19.75 3.91 6.70
CA ILE A 103 -18.72 4.54 7.54
C ILE A 103 -17.53 3.60 7.69
N PHE A 104 -17.77 2.35 8.04
CA PHE A 104 -16.72 1.34 8.20
C PHE A 104 -15.97 1.11 6.89
N ILE A 105 -16.71 0.80 5.82
CA ILE A 105 -16.13 0.45 4.52
C ILE A 105 -15.29 1.59 3.96
N VAL A 106 -15.79 2.82 4.03
CA VAL A 106 -15.04 3.98 3.52
C VAL A 106 -13.85 4.27 4.44
N ALA A 107 -13.99 4.22 5.76
CA ALA A 107 -12.87 4.44 6.68
C ALA A 107 -11.74 3.41 6.53
N GLU A 108 -12.05 2.13 6.31
CA GLU A 108 -11.03 1.12 6.00
C GLU A 108 -10.33 1.38 4.66
N GLN A 109 -11.04 1.89 3.64
CA GLN A 109 -10.39 2.32 2.39
C GLN A 109 -9.39 3.47 2.65
N TRP A 110 -9.77 4.47 3.46
CA TRP A 110 -8.87 5.57 3.84
C TRP A 110 -7.67 5.06 4.65
N ALA A 111 -7.88 4.14 5.60
CA ALA A 111 -6.79 3.52 6.35
C ALA A 111 -5.86 2.68 5.47
N ALA A 112 -6.39 2.00 4.45
CA ALA A 112 -5.58 1.30 3.45
C ALA A 112 -4.74 2.30 2.63
N GLU A 113 -5.32 3.40 2.16
CA GLU A 113 -4.59 4.47 1.46
C GLU A 113 -3.50 5.08 2.35
N TYR A 114 -3.80 5.33 3.63
CA TYR A 114 -2.85 5.78 4.63
C TYR A 114 -1.64 4.83 4.74
N ARG A 115 -1.90 3.52 4.89
CA ARG A 115 -0.89 2.46 4.93
C ARG A 115 -0.05 2.42 3.65
N HIS A 116 -0.70 2.42 2.48
CA HIS A 116 -0.04 2.39 1.18
C HIS A 116 0.79 3.65 0.91
N GLY A 117 0.40 4.80 1.47
CA GLY A 117 1.17 6.04 1.39
C GLY A 117 2.60 5.89 1.91
N PHE A 118 2.80 5.14 3.00
CA PHE A 118 4.14 4.86 3.50
C PHE A 118 4.96 3.98 2.58
N THR A 119 4.37 2.93 2.01
CA THR A 119 5.04 2.06 1.04
C THR A 119 5.45 2.88 -0.19
N SER A 120 4.57 3.73 -0.68
CA SER A 120 4.85 4.62 -1.82
C SER A 120 5.99 5.59 -1.52
N ILE A 121 5.99 6.21 -0.34
CA ILE A 121 7.07 7.12 0.08
C ILE A 121 8.40 6.37 0.17
N SER A 122 8.43 5.21 0.82
CA SER A 122 9.65 4.41 0.98
C SER A 122 10.23 4.01 -0.39
N TYR A 123 9.37 3.55 -1.29
CA TYR A 123 9.76 3.23 -2.67
C TYR A 123 10.34 4.43 -3.41
N ILE A 124 9.69 5.59 -3.37
CA ILE A 124 10.17 6.83 -4.01
C ILE A 124 11.54 7.22 -3.45
N MET A 125 11.73 7.08 -2.14
CA MET A 125 12.99 7.43 -1.49
C MET A 125 14.12 6.46 -1.87
N LEU A 126 13.86 5.15 -1.95
CA LEU A 126 14.82 4.16 -2.43
C LEU A 126 15.20 4.43 -3.89
N GLU A 127 14.21 4.68 -4.75
CA GLU A 127 14.46 5.05 -6.15
C GLU A 127 15.28 6.33 -6.28
N ALA A 128 14.98 7.35 -5.47
CA ALA A 128 15.76 8.58 -5.45
C ALA A 128 17.20 8.32 -5.00
N TYR A 129 17.39 7.52 -3.94
CA TYR A 129 18.72 7.13 -3.47
C TYR A 129 19.49 6.39 -4.58
N PHE A 130 18.90 5.37 -5.20
CA PHE A 130 19.55 4.59 -6.27
C PHE A 130 19.95 5.42 -7.49
N ARG A 131 19.24 6.51 -7.77
CA ARG A 131 19.59 7.43 -8.87
C ARG A 131 20.69 8.42 -8.53
N LEU A 132 20.82 8.78 -7.25
CA LEU A 132 21.68 9.87 -6.79
C LEU A 132 22.91 9.38 -6.01
N ALA A 133 22.95 8.10 -5.63
CA ALA A 133 24.02 7.53 -4.83
C ALA A 133 25.38 7.64 -5.54
N GLN A 134 26.40 8.04 -4.77
CA GLN A 134 27.78 8.16 -5.20
C GLN A 134 28.68 7.21 -4.40
N ASP A 135 28.20 5.98 -4.19
CA ASP A 135 28.87 4.96 -3.37
C ASP A 135 29.60 3.89 -4.21
N GLY A 136 29.77 4.15 -5.50
CA GLY A 136 30.48 3.27 -6.44
C GLY A 136 29.68 2.08 -6.95
N ARG A 137 28.40 1.92 -6.55
CA ARG A 137 27.55 0.81 -7.01
C ARG A 137 26.67 1.22 -8.18
N ASP A 138 26.53 0.31 -9.15
CA ASP A 138 25.56 0.48 -10.24
C ASP A 138 24.19 -0.06 -9.81
N TYR A 139 23.32 0.85 -9.38
CA TYR A 139 21.95 0.50 -8.99
C TYR A 139 21.01 0.26 -10.18
N LYS A 140 21.48 0.25 -11.43
CA LYS A 140 20.70 -0.35 -12.54
C LYS A 140 20.63 -1.88 -12.41
N ILE A 141 21.58 -2.47 -11.69
CA ILE A 141 21.65 -3.91 -11.42
C ILE A 141 20.77 -4.24 -10.20
N MET A 142 19.78 -5.12 -10.39
CA MET A 142 18.84 -5.50 -9.32
C MET A 142 19.52 -6.18 -8.13
N ASP A 143 20.61 -6.92 -8.36
CA ASP A 143 21.37 -7.54 -7.28
C ASP A 143 22.00 -6.51 -6.33
N ASN A 144 22.49 -5.38 -6.87
CA ASN A 144 23.04 -4.30 -6.06
C ASN A 144 21.95 -3.62 -5.21
N ARG A 145 20.75 -3.42 -5.76
CA ARG A 145 19.59 -2.91 -5.00
C ARG A 145 19.19 -3.86 -3.88
N THR A 146 19.14 -5.16 -4.19
CA THR A 146 18.78 -6.21 -3.22
C THR A 146 19.82 -6.32 -2.11
N TYR A 147 21.10 -6.28 -2.46
CA TYR A 147 22.20 -6.27 -1.51
C TYR A 147 22.11 -5.07 -0.57
N PHE A 148 21.92 -3.88 -1.14
CA PHE A 148 21.76 -2.65 -0.36
C PHE A 148 20.60 -2.75 0.63
N ALA A 149 19.40 -3.08 0.16
CA ALA A 149 18.22 -3.18 1.01
C ALA A 149 18.43 -4.19 2.15
N ARG A 150 18.99 -5.37 1.85
CA ARG A 150 19.27 -6.40 2.86
C ARG A 150 20.24 -5.91 3.94
N ALA A 151 21.32 -5.25 3.55
CA ALA A 151 22.31 -4.78 4.52
C ALA A 151 21.83 -3.59 5.34
N MET A 152 21.05 -2.69 4.73
CA MET A 152 20.39 -1.60 5.43
C MET A 152 19.40 -2.13 6.48
N LEU A 153 18.57 -3.12 6.11
CA LEU A 153 17.62 -3.78 7.02
C LEU A 153 18.33 -4.53 8.14
N LYS A 154 19.33 -5.36 7.80
CA LYS A 154 20.06 -6.20 8.76
C LYS A 154 20.69 -5.37 9.88
N ASN A 155 21.23 -4.20 9.54
CA ASN A 155 21.93 -3.33 10.48
C ASN A 155 21.06 -2.15 10.97
N GLY A 156 19.77 -2.11 10.60
CA GLY A 156 18.85 -1.02 10.99
C GLY A 156 19.27 0.37 10.50
N GLN A 157 20.07 0.45 9.43
CA GLN A 157 20.72 1.70 9.00
C GLN A 157 19.72 2.75 8.53
N PHE A 158 18.51 2.34 8.11
CA PHE A 158 17.43 3.26 7.76
C PHE A 158 17.02 4.18 8.91
N LEU A 159 17.35 3.86 10.16
CA LEU A 159 17.04 4.72 11.30
C LEU A 159 18.06 5.84 11.53
N TYR A 160 19.26 5.74 10.98
CA TYR A 160 20.37 6.60 11.35
C TYR A 160 20.61 7.70 10.31
N GLU A 161 20.93 8.90 10.80
CA GLU A 161 21.24 10.06 9.94
C GLU A 161 22.55 9.89 9.20
N HIS A 162 23.53 9.26 9.85
CA HIS A 162 24.88 9.10 9.31
C HIS A 162 25.38 7.66 9.46
N ASN A 163 26.01 7.16 8.40
CA ASN A 163 26.89 6.00 8.42
C ASN A 163 28.26 6.43 7.89
N THR A 164 29.26 6.53 8.77
CA THR A 164 30.65 6.86 8.38
C THR A 164 31.51 5.62 8.12
N GLY A 165 30.94 4.43 8.31
CA GLY A 165 31.56 3.15 8.00
C GLY A 165 31.22 2.68 6.59
N THR A 166 31.22 1.36 6.40
CA THR A 166 30.78 0.74 5.15
C THR A 166 29.34 0.26 5.27
N LEU A 167 28.78 -0.27 4.18
CA LEU A 167 27.45 -0.88 4.24
C LEU A 167 27.44 -2.13 5.16
N ASP A 168 28.50 -2.94 5.10
CA ASP A 168 28.59 -4.22 5.81
C ASP A 168 29.10 -4.08 7.25
N ASP A 169 29.91 -3.06 7.49
CA ASP A 169 30.43 -2.67 8.80
C ASP A 169 30.12 -1.20 9.06
N PRO A 170 28.87 -0.89 9.47
CA PRO A 170 28.42 0.48 9.58
C PRO A 170 28.83 1.13 10.90
N VAL A 171 29.20 2.41 10.83
CA VAL A 171 29.45 3.26 12.02
C VAL A 171 28.33 4.27 12.09
N LEU A 172 27.31 3.92 12.86
CA LEU A 172 26.00 4.59 12.85
C LEU A 172 25.92 5.70 13.91
N SER A 173 25.45 6.88 13.52
CA SER A 173 25.15 7.97 14.44
C SER A 173 23.89 8.74 14.02
N GLY A 174 23.33 9.51 14.96
CA GLY A 174 22.05 10.21 14.73
C GLY A 174 20.87 9.24 14.66
N ALA A 175 20.68 8.42 15.69
CA ALA A 175 19.56 7.47 15.77
C ALA A 175 18.21 8.21 15.63
N ALA A 176 17.29 7.59 14.88
CA ALA A 176 15.96 8.12 14.57
C ALA A 176 15.92 9.48 13.84
N ARG A 177 17.04 9.92 13.25
CA ARG A 177 17.17 11.20 12.54
C ARG A 177 17.37 11.07 11.04
N SER A 178 17.27 9.86 10.50
CA SER A 178 17.39 9.66 9.06
C SER A 178 16.26 10.35 8.29
N VAL A 179 16.52 10.61 7.00
CA VAL A 179 15.49 11.10 6.09
C VAL A 179 14.31 10.11 5.98
N TRP A 180 14.56 8.80 6.08
CA TRP A 180 13.55 7.74 6.03
C TRP A 180 12.55 7.86 7.18
N VAL A 181 13.07 8.10 8.38
CA VAL A 181 12.26 8.39 9.57
C VAL A 181 11.50 9.71 9.38
N ALA A 182 12.19 10.79 9.03
CA ALA A 182 11.57 12.10 8.89
C ALA A 182 10.40 12.10 7.88
N ARG A 183 10.54 11.39 6.75
CA ARG A 183 9.51 11.31 5.71
C ARG A 183 8.33 10.45 6.11
N ALA A 184 8.55 9.32 6.76
CA ALA A 184 7.46 8.49 7.30
C ALA A 184 6.66 9.27 8.34
N PHE A 185 7.33 9.96 9.26
CA PHE A 185 6.66 10.79 10.26
C PHE A 185 5.93 11.99 9.64
N ALA A 186 6.50 12.63 8.62
CA ALA A 186 5.82 13.72 7.91
C ALA A 186 4.50 13.24 7.25
N HIS A 187 4.49 12.04 6.67
CA HIS A 187 3.26 11.43 6.14
C HIS A 187 2.22 11.22 7.24
N HIS A 188 2.61 10.57 8.34
CA HIS A 188 1.72 10.37 9.48
C HIS A 188 1.13 11.69 9.99
N LEU A 189 1.98 12.67 10.29
CA LEU A 189 1.54 13.97 10.81
C LEU A 189 0.61 14.71 9.83
N SER A 190 0.87 14.65 8.53
CA SER A 190 0.00 15.28 7.52
C SER A 190 -1.41 14.69 7.48
N ARG A 191 -1.52 13.40 7.80
CA ARG A 191 -2.76 12.62 7.80
C ARG A 191 -3.54 12.75 9.10
N THR A 192 -2.83 12.95 10.22
CA THR A 192 -3.42 12.97 11.57
C THR A 192 -3.50 14.37 12.19
N ALA A 193 -3.12 15.43 11.46
CA ALA A 193 -3.09 16.81 11.97
C ALA A 193 -4.40 17.31 12.59
N TRP A 194 -5.55 16.79 12.13
CA TRP A 194 -6.89 17.17 12.58
C TRP A 194 -7.55 16.12 13.47
N ALA A 195 -6.79 15.13 13.95
CA ALA A 195 -7.30 14.10 14.82
C ALA A 195 -7.76 14.67 16.16
N LEU A 196 -8.84 14.12 16.69
CA LEU A 196 -9.34 14.43 18.03
C LEU A 196 -8.68 13.53 19.07
N ASP A 197 -8.80 13.95 20.33
CA ASP A 197 -8.53 13.08 21.46
C ASP A 197 -9.81 12.34 21.85
N VAL A 198 -9.77 11.01 21.79
CA VAL A 198 -10.89 10.15 22.12
C VAL A 198 -10.80 9.78 23.61
N PRO A 199 -11.86 9.99 24.41
CA PRO A 199 -11.86 9.61 25.82
C PRO A 199 -11.58 8.11 26.01
N GLY A 200 -10.70 7.78 26.95
CA GLY A 200 -10.31 6.40 27.24
C GLY A 200 -9.18 5.84 26.37
N TRP A 201 -8.74 6.57 25.35
CA TRP A 201 -7.58 6.20 24.54
C TRP A 201 -6.28 6.82 25.06
N VAL A 202 -5.14 6.19 24.73
CA VAL A 202 -3.81 6.78 24.90
C VAL A 202 -3.51 7.66 23.69
N ASN A 203 -4.05 8.88 23.69
CA ASN A 203 -4.04 9.75 22.52
C ASN A 203 -2.63 10.22 22.08
N GLU A 204 -1.65 10.25 22.98
CA GLU A 204 -0.26 10.62 22.68
C GLU A 204 0.66 9.40 22.48
N ALA A 205 0.12 8.22 22.19
CA ALA A 205 0.94 7.07 21.88
C ALA A 205 1.82 7.32 20.65
N PRO A 206 3.08 6.85 20.64
CA PRO A 206 3.97 7.00 19.49
C PRO A 206 3.36 6.38 18.22
N PRO A 207 3.59 6.96 17.03
CA PRO A 207 3.08 6.41 15.77
C PRO A 207 3.93 5.21 15.33
N LEU A 208 3.73 4.07 16.00
CA LEU A 208 4.47 2.83 15.79
C LEU A 208 4.48 2.41 14.32
N GLY A 209 3.38 2.60 13.59
CA GLY A 209 3.33 2.30 12.17
C GLY A 209 4.30 3.13 11.32
N ALA A 210 4.38 4.43 11.58
CA ALA A 210 5.36 5.28 10.90
C ALA A 210 6.79 4.87 11.23
N LEU A 211 7.06 4.50 12.48
CA LEU A 211 8.37 4.04 12.92
C LEU A 211 8.74 2.68 12.29
N ILE A 212 7.86 1.69 12.36
CA ILE A 212 8.05 0.35 11.76
C ILE A 212 8.34 0.51 10.27
N LEU A 213 7.60 1.37 9.57
CA LEU A 213 7.83 1.61 8.15
C LEU A 213 9.17 2.27 7.88
N ALA A 214 9.59 3.23 8.70
CA ALA A 214 10.92 3.82 8.59
C ALA A 214 12.04 2.79 8.86
N MET A 215 11.79 1.78 9.70
CA MET A 215 12.74 0.70 9.99
C MET A 215 12.87 -0.31 8.85
N THR A 216 11.77 -0.54 8.12
CA THR A 216 11.68 -1.55 7.06
C THR A 216 11.66 -0.96 5.65
N ALA A 217 11.93 0.34 5.52
CA ALA A 217 11.81 1.12 4.28
C ALA A 217 12.69 0.61 3.13
#